data_AF-A0A952YC00-F1
#
_entry.id   AF-A0A952YC00-F1
#
_cell.length_a   1.000
_cell.length_b   1.000
_cell.length_c   1.000
_cell.angle_alpha   90.00
_cell.angle_beta   90.00
_cell.angle_gamma   90.00
#
_symmetry.space_group_name_H-M   'P 1'
#
loop_
_entity.id
_entity.type
_entity.pdbx_description
1 polymer ?
#
loop_
_entity_poly.entity_id
_entity_poly.type
_entity_poly.pdbx_seq_one_letter_code
_entity_poly.pdbx_strand_id
1 'polypeptide(L)'
;VEEQRMRVGCGSATIGIFARQWFGHVDEVVVVDDHITGVLSEHQAGRCLDMPPSGIRIRGRKSTPGRYFQVAQPGTGWGGTDIEDPLSIVEGWDPKVARPGLRLLMVSTTGEHAEWFELDEALRPQHAPMPAAVRKVVERIGENCEPALATVLFVGGAGGSLRAGVTENPVLLTRSIKDLLTNVTCGGAPAYVWPGGGITVMVDVTRMPVNSFGSVPTPAIVAPIEFTMRRDVYAALGGHVDRVRPVEDVVATERHRIVDALPVNPWPLAGVPGSRAR
;
A
#
# COMPACT_ATOMS: atom_id res chain seq x y z
N VAL A 1 -9.36 -4.11 17.20
CA VAL A 1 -9.24 -2.65 17.11
C VAL A 1 -9.07 -2.31 15.63
N GLU A 2 -9.60 -1.19 15.15
CA GLU A 2 -9.40 -0.77 13.76
C GLU A 2 -7.99 -0.20 13.60
N GLU A 3 -7.19 -0.79 12.71
CA GLU A 3 -5.84 -0.31 12.39
C GLU A 3 -5.90 1.05 11.69
N GLN A 4 -5.16 2.02 12.22
CA GLN A 4 -5.17 3.40 11.68
C GLN A 4 -3.94 3.69 10.81
N ARG A 5 -2.83 2.97 11.02
CA ARG A 5 -1.52 3.28 10.42
C ARG A 5 -0.96 2.10 9.63
N MET A 6 -0.60 2.35 8.38
CA MET A 6 0.32 1.51 7.64
C MET A 6 1.74 1.73 8.19
N ARG A 7 2.43 0.64 8.54
CA ARG A 7 3.84 0.70 8.94
C ARG A 7 4.70 1.42 7.90
N VAL A 8 5.67 2.20 8.36
CA VAL A 8 6.64 2.89 7.47
C VAL A 8 7.48 1.90 6.66
N GLY A 9 7.65 0.68 7.17
CA GLY A 9 8.34 -0.43 6.55
C GLY A 9 8.53 -1.55 7.57
N CYS A 10 9.21 -2.63 7.19
CA CYS A 10 9.66 -3.64 8.15
C CYS A 10 10.70 -3.05 9.11
N GLY A 11 11.01 -3.73 10.23
CA GLY A 11 11.94 -3.21 11.24
C GLY A 11 13.32 -2.82 10.70
N SER A 12 13.82 -3.56 9.71
CA SER A 12 15.06 -3.23 8.98
C SER A 12 14.97 -1.93 8.17
N ALA A 13 13.84 -1.67 7.51
CA ALA A 13 13.62 -0.45 6.74
C ALA A 13 13.52 0.76 7.68
N THR A 14 12.78 0.63 8.78
CA THR A 14 12.69 1.65 9.84
C THR A 14 14.08 2.03 10.36
N ILE A 15 14.95 1.04 10.59
CA ILE A 15 16.36 1.32 10.94
C ILE A 15 17.06 2.14 9.86
N GLY A 16 16.96 1.72 8.59
CA GLY A 16 17.58 2.44 7.48
C GLY A 16 17.15 3.91 7.38
N ILE A 17 15.88 4.20 7.68
CA ILE A 17 15.31 5.54 7.59
C ILE A 17 15.74 6.41 8.79
N PHE A 18 15.77 5.86 10.00
CA PHE A 18 15.91 6.64 11.24
C PHE A 18 17.27 6.55 11.95
N ALA A 19 18.19 5.66 11.52
CA ALA A 19 19.49 5.43 12.18
C ALA A 19 20.27 6.72 12.50
N ARG A 20 20.37 7.66 11.55
CA ARG A 20 21.11 8.91 11.75
C ARG A 20 20.49 9.82 12.82
N GLN A 21 19.17 9.72 13.03
CA GLN A 21 18.45 10.53 14.03
C GLN A 21 18.59 9.94 15.43
N TRP A 22 18.82 8.63 15.55
CA TRP A 22 19.13 7.97 16.81
C TRP A 22 20.61 8.05 17.21
N PHE A 23 21.50 8.21 16.22
CA PHE A 23 22.94 8.25 16.43
C PHE A 23 23.35 9.29 17.50
N GLY A 24 24.17 8.86 18.46
CA GLY A 24 24.59 9.67 19.60
C GLY A 24 23.61 9.70 20.78
N HIS A 25 22.33 9.39 20.54
CA HIS A 25 21.29 9.37 21.57
C HIS A 25 21.03 7.98 22.16
N VAL A 26 21.30 6.92 21.41
CA VAL A 26 21.07 5.52 21.79
C VAL A 26 22.31 4.67 21.49
N ASP A 27 22.48 3.57 22.22
CA ASP A 27 23.53 2.59 21.94
C ASP A 27 22.99 1.42 21.11
N GLU A 28 21.72 1.07 21.28
CA GLU A 28 21.02 0.08 20.45
C GLU A 28 19.56 0.47 20.20
N VAL A 29 19.05 0.09 19.03
CA VAL A 29 17.61 0.12 18.73
C VAL A 29 17.19 -1.23 18.21
N VAL A 30 16.15 -1.80 18.82
CA VAL A 30 15.45 -2.96 18.30
C VAL A 30 14.09 -2.48 17.79
N VAL A 31 13.88 -2.60 16.47
CA VAL A 31 12.59 -2.32 15.85
C VAL A 31 11.83 -3.62 15.71
N VAL A 32 10.78 -3.80 16.52
CA VAL A 32 9.96 -5.01 16.57
C VAL A 32 8.92 -4.98 15.45
N ASP A 33 8.86 -6.06 14.69
CA ASP A 33 8.01 -6.22 13.51
C ASP A 33 7.74 -7.71 13.30
N ASP A 34 6.51 -8.05 12.92
CA ASP A 34 6.09 -9.44 12.67
C ASP A 34 6.86 -10.09 11.50
N HIS A 35 7.20 -9.30 10.49
CA HIS A 35 7.94 -9.78 9.32
C HIS A 35 9.45 -9.81 9.57
N ILE A 36 10.06 -8.66 9.90
CA ILE A 36 11.52 -8.53 10.10
C ILE A 36 11.83 -7.59 11.26
N THR A 37 12.19 -8.16 12.41
CA THR A 37 12.76 -7.39 13.52
C THR A 37 14.16 -6.89 13.14
N GLY A 38 14.38 -5.60 13.35
CA GLY A 38 15.64 -4.93 13.07
C GLY A 38 16.48 -4.70 14.33
N VAL A 39 17.81 -4.82 14.23
CA VAL A 39 18.78 -4.47 15.29
C VAL A 39 19.81 -3.49 14.73
N LEU A 40 19.84 -2.26 15.24
CA LEU A 40 20.55 -1.12 14.63
C LEU A 40 22.06 -1.30 14.57
N SER A 41 22.72 -1.64 15.69
CA SER A 41 24.19 -1.68 15.74
C SER A 41 24.78 -2.74 14.81
N GLU A 42 24.06 -3.83 14.56
CA GLU A 42 24.45 -4.86 13.61
C GLU A 42 24.11 -4.51 12.15
N HIS A 43 23.01 -3.79 11.95
CA HIS A 43 22.50 -3.43 10.64
C HIS A 43 23.50 -2.56 9.87
N GLN A 44 23.44 -2.62 8.54
CA GLN A 44 24.35 -1.85 7.69
C GLN A 44 24.30 -0.34 7.98
N ALA A 45 23.13 0.18 8.37
CA ALA A 45 22.98 1.58 8.76
C ALA A 45 23.79 1.94 10.02
N GLY A 46 23.79 1.08 11.05
CA GLY A 46 24.63 1.28 12.24
C GLY A 46 26.12 1.14 11.93
N ARG A 47 26.48 0.16 11.08
CA ARG A 47 27.85 -0.03 10.59
C ARG A 47 28.38 1.21 9.85
N CYS A 48 27.57 1.81 8.98
CA CYS A 48 27.95 3.03 8.26
C CYS A 48 28.06 4.28 9.16
N LEU A 49 27.54 4.21 10.39
CA LEU A 49 27.66 5.25 11.40
C LEU A 49 28.75 4.92 12.43
N ASP A 50 29.56 3.89 12.18
CA ASP A 50 30.58 3.38 13.09
C ASP A 50 30.05 3.08 14.50
N MET A 51 28.79 2.65 14.60
CA MET A 51 28.20 2.28 15.88
C MET A 51 28.87 1.00 16.41
N PRO A 52 29.30 0.99 17.68
CA PRO A 52 29.83 -0.22 18.29
C PRO A 52 28.72 -1.25 18.44
N PRO A 53 28.99 -2.55 18.24
CA PRO A 53 28.02 -3.60 18.52
C PRO A 53 27.57 -3.53 19.99
N SER A 54 26.27 -3.70 20.22
CA SER A 54 25.71 -3.71 21.58
C SER A 54 25.92 -5.04 22.31
N GLY A 55 26.20 -6.12 21.56
CA GLY A 55 26.27 -7.48 22.08
C GLY A 55 24.90 -8.14 22.30
N ILE A 56 23.80 -7.48 21.93
CA ILE A 56 22.45 -8.03 22.10
C ILE A 56 22.25 -9.32 21.29
N ARG A 57 21.51 -10.26 21.87
CA ARG A 57 21.07 -11.50 21.21
C ARG A 57 19.55 -11.49 21.14
N ILE A 58 19.04 -11.58 19.92
CA ILE A 58 17.61 -11.56 19.63
C ILE A 58 17.17 -12.95 19.17
N ARG A 59 16.03 -13.40 19.68
CA ARG A 59 15.35 -14.63 19.27
C ARG A 59 15.08 -14.61 17.76
N GLY A 60 15.10 -15.79 17.15
CA GLY A 60 14.64 -16.00 15.77
C GLY A 60 15.79 -16.24 14.78
N ARG A 61 15.46 -16.25 13.49
CA ARG A 61 16.39 -16.58 12.42
C ARG A 61 17.06 -15.33 11.87
N LYS A 62 18.35 -15.16 12.17
CA LYS A 62 19.18 -14.13 11.54
C LYS A 62 19.35 -14.41 10.05
N SER A 63 18.93 -13.49 9.19
CA SER A 63 19.09 -13.59 7.73
C SER A 63 20.34 -12.85 7.25
N THR A 64 20.46 -11.59 7.66
CA THR A 64 21.60 -10.70 7.40
C THR A 64 21.88 -9.91 8.68
N PRO A 65 23.06 -9.29 8.86
CA PRO A 65 23.36 -8.51 10.05
C PRO A 65 22.25 -7.51 10.40
N GLY A 66 21.74 -7.57 11.64
CA GLY A 66 20.65 -6.72 12.10
C GLY A 66 19.25 -7.04 11.55
N ARG A 67 19.04 -8.18 10.87
CA ARG A 67 17.74 -8.58 10.31
C ARG A 67 17.33 -9.98 10.77
N TYR A 68 16.26 -10.05 11.54
CA TYR A 68 15.77 -11.26 12.19
C TYR A 68 14.35 -11.59 11.75
N PHE A 69 14.15 -12.82 11.25
CA PHE A 69 12.85 -13.36 10.89
C PHE A 69 12.33 -14.27 11.99
N GLN A 70 11.01 -14.51 12.04
CA GLN A 70 10.38 -15.50 12.94
C GLN A 70 10.74 -15.24 14.41
N VAL A 71 10.74 -13.96 14.80
CA VAL A 71 11.01 -13.54 16.18
C VAL A 71 9.79 -13.78 17.08
N ALA A 72 8.60 -13.52 16.53
CA ALA A 72 7.29 -13.73 17.13
C ALA A 72 6.27 -14.11 16.02
N GLN A 73 5.07 -14.55 16.39
CA GLN A 73 3.99 -14.80 15.40
C GLN A 73 3.23 -13.51 15.11
N PRO A 74 2.51 -13.40 13.97
CA PRO A 74 1.62 -12.28 13.73
C PRO A 74 0.48 -12.21 14.76
N GLY A 75 0.12 -11.00 15.19
CA GLY A 75 -0.89 -10.76 16.21
C GLY A 75 -1.25 -9.28 16.34
N THR A 76 -1.94 -8.92 17.43
CA THR A 76 -2.41 -7.55 17.71
C THR A 76 -1.58 -6.80 18.73
N GLY A 77 -0.46 -7.38 19.16
CA GLY A 77 0.48 -6.80 20.12
C GLY A 77 1.56 -5.96 19.41
N TRP A 78 2.77 -6.04 19.95
CA TRP A 78 3.87 -5.18 19.56
C TRP A 78 4.28 -5.31 18.10
N GLY A 79 4.21 -4.22 17.34
CA GLY A 79 4.63 -4.21 15.94
C GLY A 79 3.91 -5.23 15.05
N GLY A 80 2.65 -5.55 15.38
CA GLY A 80 1.84 -6.55 14.66
C GLY A 80 2.15 -8.00 15.04
N THR A 81 2.78 -8.23 16.18
CA THR A 81 3.11 -9.58 16.68
C THR A 81 2.14 -10.05 17.76
N ASP A 82 2.30 -11.28 18.23
CA ASP A 82 1.55 -11.86 19.36
C ASP A 82 2.17 -11.56 20.74
N ILE A 83 3.20 -10.71 20.82
CA ILE A 83 3.85 -10.35 22.08
C ILE A 83 3.36 -9.02 22.64
N GLU A 84 3.27 -8.95 23.97
CA GLU A 84 2.95 -7.72 24.73
C GLU A 84 4.22 -7.08 25.31
N ASP A 85 5.18 -7.92 25.73
CA ASP A 85 6.46 -7.48 26.30
C ASP A 85 7.58 -7.45 25.23
N PRO A 86 8.13 -6.26 24.86
CA PRO A 86 9.37 -6.10 24.09
C PRO A 86 10.47 -7.10 24.39
N LEU A 87 10.73 -7.32 25.67
CA LEU A 87 11.97 -7.94 26.13
C LEU A 87 11.88 -9.46 26.00
N SER A 88 10.69 -10.01 25.80
CA SER A 88 10.44 -11.43 25.57
C SER A 88 11.20 -12.00 24.35
N ILE A 89 11.61 -11.13 23.41
CA ILE A 89 12.38 -11.50 22.22
C ILE A 89 13.89 -11.34 22.42
N VAL A 90 14.34 -10.84 23.56
CA VAL A 90 15.76 -10.66 23.89
C VAL A 90 16.25 -11.87 24.66
N GLU A 91 17.23 -12.59 24.10
CA GLU A 91 17.84 -13.78 24.73
C GLU A 91 18.98 -13.41 25.70
N GLY A 92 19.42 -12.15 25.67
CA GLY A 92 20.43 -11.60 26.56
C GLY A 92 21.50 -10.80 25.80
N TRP A 93 22.64 -10.61 26.46
CA TRP A 93 23.78 -9.86 25.91
C TRP A 93 25.08 -10.66 26.01
N ASP A 94 26.00 -10.42 25.09
CA ASP A 94 27.38 -10.88 25.21
C ASP A 94 28.13 -10.05 26.26
N PRO A 95 28.54 -10.64 27.40
CA PRO A 95 29.19 -9.90 28.48
C PRO A 95 30.59 -9.39 28.13
N LYS A 96 31.17 -9.82 26.99
CA LYS A 96 32.45 -9.29 26.49
C LYS A 96 32.27 -8.00 25.68
N VAL A 97 31.03 -7.68 25.29
CA VAL A 97 30.71 -6.55 24.39
C VAL A 97 29.81 -5.54 25.10
N ALA A 98 28.76 -6.02 25.77
CA ALA A 98 27.82 -5.17 26.48
C ALA A 98 28.44 -4.57 27.75
N ARG A 99 27.88 -3.46 28.20
CA ARG A 99 28.33 -2.71 29.39
C ARG A 99 27.12 -2.21 30.20
N PRO A 100 27.26 -2.06 31.52
CA PRO A 100 26.29 -1.30 32.32
C PRO A 100 26.09 0.10 31.76
N GLY A 101 24.86 0.61 31.86
CA GLY A 101 24.46 1.91 31.31
C GLY A 101 24.24 1.94 29.78
N LEU A 102 24.32 0.80 29.09
CA LEU A 102 23.97 0.72 27.67
C LEU A 102 22.50 1.12 27.48
N ARG A 103 22.27 2.09 26.59
CA ARG A 103 20.97 2.69 26.30
C ARG A 103 20.26 1.97 25.15
N LEU A 104 19.11 1.39 25.43
CA LEU A 104 18.32 0.58 24.51
C LEU A 104 16.95 1.22 24.25
N LEU A 105 16.63 1.42 22.97
CA LEU A 105 15.27 1.69 22.52
C LEU A 105 14.66 0.41 21.93
N MET A 106 13.50 0.02 22.45
CA MET A 106 12.65 -0.98 21.84
C MET A 106 11.44 -0.25 21.24
N VAL A 107 11.13 -0.42 19.95
CA VAL A 107 10.10 0.37 19.24
C VAL A 107 9.40 -0.42 18.13
N SER A 108 8.11 -0.17 17.86
CA SER A 108 7.43 -0.76 16.69
C SER A 108 7.71 0.01 15.39
N THR A 109 7.34 -0.60 14.28
CA THR A 109 7.40 0.03 12.94
C THR A 109 6.40 1.17 12.72
N THR A 110 5.47 1.39 13.66
CA THR A 110 4.50 2.51 13.67
C THR A 110 4.82 3.59 14.70
N GLY A 111 5.77 3.33 15.61
CA GLY A 111 6.08 4.19 16.76
C GLY A 111 4.98 4.25 17.83
N GLU A 112 3.87 3.53 17.67
CA GLU A 112 2.78 3.47 18.67
C GLU A 112 3.22 2.76 19.95
N HIS A 113 4.18 1.86 19.80
CA HIS A 113 4.80 1.10 20.85
C HIS A 113 6.26 1.52 20.96
N ALA A 114 6.68 2.04 22.11
CA ALA A 114 8.06 2.43 22.33
C ALA A 114 8.41 2.45 23.81
N GLU A 115 9.53 1.80 24.16
CA GLU A 115 10.03 1.71 25.52
C GLU A 115 11.55 1.93 25.56
N TRP A 116 12.00 2.55 26.65
CA TRP A 116 13.39 2.91 26.87
C TRP A 116 13.97 2.15 28.05
N PHE A 117 15.17 1.61 27.87
CA PHE A 117 15.86 0.82 28.87
C PHE A 117 17.32 1.22 29.00
N GLU A 118 17.86 1.02 30.19
CA GLU A 118 19.29 1.07 30.46
C GLU A 118 19.72 -0.25 31.12
N LEU A 119 20.86 -0.81 30.70
CA LEU A 119 21.37 -2.04 31.31
C LEU A 119 21.91 -1.76 32.72
N ASP A 120 21.48 -2.57 33.69
CA ASP A 120 22.06 -2.55 35.04
C ASP A 120 23.47 -3.18 35.09
N GLU A 121 24.06 -3.23 36.29
CA GLU A 121 25.37 -3.89 36.54
C GLU A 121 25.38 -5.39 36.18
N ALA A 122 24.21 -6.04 36.17
CA ALA A 122 24.03 -7.42 35.78
C ALA A 122 23.65 -7.58 34.29
N LEU A 123 23.76 -6.50 33.49
CA LEU A 123 23.40 -6.44 32.08
C LEU A 123 21.91 -6.76 31.79
N ARG A 124 21.03 -6.46 32.75
CA ARG A 124 19.59 -6.61 32.59
C ARG A 124 18.96 -5.27 32.27
N PRO A 125 18.10 -5.18 31.24
CA PRO A 125 17.42 -3.95 30.88
C PRO A 125 16.47 -3.51 32.00
N GLN A 126 16.66 -2.28 32.48
CA GLN A 126 15.76 -1.63 33.44
C GLN A 126 15.02 -0.51 32.72
N HIS A 127 13.70 -0.44 32.90
CA HIS A 127 12.92 0.66 32.35
C HIS A 127 13.43 1.99 32.89
N ALA A 128 13.59 2.96 32.00
CA ALA A 128 14.01 4.31 32.34
C ALA A 128 13.20 5.36 31.54
N PRO A 129 13.15 6.63 32.00
CA PRO A 129 12.47 7.68 31.24
C PRO A 129 13.12 7.90 29.87
N MET A 130 12.34 7.77 28.79
CA MET A 130 12.84 7.99 27.44
C MET A 130 13.29 9.44 27.22
N PRO A 131 14.55 9.69 26.80
CA PRO A 131 15.04 11.04 26.53
C PRO A 131 14.23 11.74 25.44
N ALA A 132 14.05 13.06 25.57
CA ALA A 132 13.24 13.86 24.63
C ALA A 132 13.73 13.76 23.17
N ALA A 133 15.05 13.70 22.96
CA ALA A 133 15.63 13.53 21.64
C ALA A 133 15.21 12.21 20.98
N VAL A 134 15.12 11.11 21.75
CA VAL A 134 14.71 9.79 21.27
C VAL A 134 13.20 9.76 21.01
N ARG A 135 12.41 10.32 21.95
CA ARG A 135 10.95 10.43 21.81
C ARG A 135 10.53 11.16 20.54
N LYS A 136 11.23 12.25 20.20
CA LYS A 136 11.00 13.00 18.95
C LYS A 136 11.17 12.12 17.70
N VAL A 137 12.11 11.16 17.72
CA VAL A 137 12.28 10.23 16.60
C VAL A 137 11.15 9.20 16.56
N VAL A 138 10.71 8.70 17.73
CA VAL A 138 9.55 7.79 17.81
C VAL A 138 8.29 8.44 17.24
N GLU A 139 8.00 9.68 17.63
CA GLU A 139 6.87 10.46 17.09
C GLU A 139 6.99 10.61 15.56
N ARG A 140 8.21 10.85 15.08
CA ARG A 140 8.49 10.96 13.65
C ARG A 140 8.30 9.66 12.87
N ILE A 141 8.48 8.50 13.49
CA ILE A 141 8.11 7.22 12.85
C ILE A 141 6.62 7.25 12.52
N GLY A 142 5.78 7.65 13.49
CA GLY A 142 4.35 7.82 13.30
C GLY A 142 3.97 8.90 12.28
N GLU A 143 4.71 10.02 12.22
CA GLU A 143 4.53 11.05 11.17
C GLU A 143 4.77 10.53 9.75
N ASN A 144 5.57 9.47 9.60
CA ASN A 144 5.90 8.84 8.31
C ASN A 144 5.03 7.61 8.03
N CYS A 145 4.06 7.30 8.89
CA CYS A 145 3.03 6.31 8.59
C CYS A 145 1.93 6.94 7.72
N GLU A 146 1.43 6.16 6.76
CA GLU A 146 0.23 6.50 6.00
C GLU A 146 -1.01 5.87 6.64
N PRO A 147 -2.24 6.31 6.31
CA PRO A 147 -3.45 5.63 6.75
C PRO A 147 -3.46 4.16 6.33
N ALA A 148 -3.87 3.26 7.22
CA ALA A 148 -4.13 1.88 6.86
C ALA A 148 -5.40 1.82 5.99
N LEU A 149 -5.23 1.47 4.71
CA LEU A 149 -6.32 1.38 3.74
C LEU A 149 -6.41 -0.02 3.14
N ALA A 150 -7.63 -0.51 2.94
CA ALA A 150 -7.91 -1.71 2.17
C ALA A 150 -8.51 -1.33 0.82
N THR A 151 -7.76 -1.52 -0.25
CA THR A 151 -8.21 -1.25 -1.62
C THR A 151 -8.52 -2.54 -2.35
N VAL A 152 -9.57 -2.55 -3.16
CA VAL A 152 -9.92 -3.68 -4.04
C VAL A 152 -9.73 -3.25 -5.49
N LEU A 153 -8.89 -4.00 -6.22
CA LEU A 153 -8.71 -3.83 -7.66
C LEU A 153 -9.52 -4.89 -8.41
N PHE A 154 -10.43 -4.45 -9.28
CA PHE A 154 -11.09 -5.34 -10.22
C PHE A 154 -10.24 -5.44 -11.50
N VAL A 155 -9.90 -6.66 -11.90
CA VAL A 155 -9.18 -6.95 -13.15
C VAL A 155 -10.05 -7.87 -14.01
N GLY A 156 -10.40 -7.43 -15.22
CA GLY A 156 -11.31 -8.15 -16.09
C GLY A 156 -11.04 -7.95 -17.57
N GLY A 157 -11.27 -9.00 -18.36
CA GLY A 157 -11.15 -8.97 -19.81
C GLY A 157 -12.50 -8.74 -20.49
N ALA A 158 -12.57 -7.77 -21.40
CA ALA A 158 -13.67 -7.60 -22.33
C ALA A 158 -13.49 -8.54 -23.55
N GLY A 159 -14.25 -9.65 -23.53
CA GLY A 159 -14.22 -10.70 -24.54
C GLY A 159 -14.73 -10.27 -25.92
N GLY A 160 -14.68 -11.20 -26.88
CA GLY A 160 -15.13 -10.94 -28.26
C GLY A 160 -16.61 -10.57 -28.37
N SER A 161 -17.48 -11.24 -27.60
CA SER A 161 -18.93 -10.99 -27.59
C SER A 161 -19.29 -9.60 -27.07
N LEU A 162 -18.65 -9.15 -25.99
CA LEU A 162 -18.83 -7.80 -25.45
C LEU A 162 -18.44 -6.75 -26.51
N ARG A 163 -17.28 -6.93 -27.14
CA ARG A 163 -16.80 -6.02 -28.20
C ARG A 163 -17.70 -6.01 -29.43
N ALA A 164 -18.25 -7.17 -29.81
CA ALA A 164 -19.22 -7.27 -30.92
C ALA A 164 -20.53 -6.53 -30.61
N GLY A 165 -20.91 -6.44 -29.33
CA GLY A 165 -22.04 -5.62 -28.90
C GLY A 165 -21.83 -4.12 -29.11
N VAL A 166 -20.58 -3.67 -29.24
CA VAL A 166 -20.23 -2.26 -29.47
C VAL A 166 -20.05 -1.97 -30.96
N THR A 167 -19.40 -2.90 -31.69
CA THR A 167 -18.94 -2.70 -33.08
C THR A 167 -19.05 -3.98 -33.90
N GLU A 168 -19.32 -3.88 -35.19
CA GLU A 168 -19.34 -5.04 -36.10
C GLU A 168 -17.98 -5.76 -36.22
N ASN A 169 -16.86 -5.02 -36.14
CA ASN A 169 -15.51 -5.59 -36.12
C ASN A 169 -14.83 -5.35 -34.76
N PRO A 170 -14.90 -6.33 -33.82
CA PRO A 170 -14.38 -6.22 -32.45
C PRO A 170 -12.94 -5.72 -32.31
N VAL A 171 -12.08 -5.98 -33.31
CA VAL A 171 -10.68 -5.57 -33.27
C VAL A 171 -10.53 -4.05 -33.45
N LEU A 172 -11.44 -3.39 -34.15
CA LEU A 172 -11.40 -1.93 -34.34
C LEU A 172 -11.63 -1.18 -33.04
N LEU A 173 -12.53 -1.65 -32.17
CA LEU A 173 -12.68 -1.09 -30.82
C LEU A 173 -11.37 -1.20 -30.02
N THR A 174 -10.72 -2.37 -30.06
CA THR A 174 -9.43 -2.56 -29.40
C THR A 174 -8.38 -1.58 -29.92
N ARG A 175 -8.27 -1.41 -31.24
CA ARG A 175 -7.34 -0.44 -31.85
C ARG A 175 -7.66 1.00 -31.45
N SER A 176 -8.93 1.41 -31.52
CA SER A 176 -9.40 2.74 -31.11
C SER A 176 -9.03 3.10 -29.67
N ILE A 177 -9.11 2.12 -28.75
CA ILE A 177 -8.67 2.29 -27.36
C ILE A 177 -7.14 2.47 -27.29
N LYS A 178 -6.37 1.67 -28.04
CA LYS A 178 -4.90 1.78 -28.07
C LYS A 178 -4.43 3.10 -28.71
N ASP A 179 -5.17 3.60 -29.69
CA ASP A 179 -4.92 4.88 -30.35
C ASP A 179 -5.47 6.08 -29.55
N LEU A 180 -6.00 5.85 -28.34
CA LEU A 180 -6.56 6.85 -27.42
C LEU A 180 -7.75 7.65 -28.01
N LEU A 181 -8.43 7.09 -29.01
CA LEU A 181 -9.66 7.65 -29.59
C LEU A 181 -10.91 7.25 -28.80
N THR A 182 -10.80 6.21 -27.97
CA THR A 182 -11.86 5.72 -27.07
C THR A 182 -11.34 5.67 -25.65
N ASN A 183 -12.03 6.37 -24.74
CA ASN A 183 -11.81 6.27 -23.31
C ASN A 183 -12.56 5.08 -22.73
N VAL A 184 -11.92 4.38 -21.80
CA VAL A 184 -12.49 3.23 -21.09
C VAL A 184 -12.61 3.57 -19.61
N THR A 185 -13.82 3.49 -19.09
CA THR A 185 -14.12 3.64 -17.66
C THR A 185 -14.88 2.44 -17.14
N CYS A 186 -14.91 2.28 -15.82
CA CYS A 186 -15.77 1.31 -15.14
C CYS A 186 -16.60 2.06 -14.09
N GLY A 187 -17.92 2.14 -14.27
CA GLY A 187 -18.80 2.88 -13.36
C GLY A 187 -18.35 4.33 -13.14
N GLY A 188 -17.89 5.01 -14.20
CA GLY A 188 -17.34 6.36 -14.15
C GLY A 188 -15.91 6.50 -13.60
N ALA A 189 -15.29 5.43 -13.10
CA ALA A 189 -13.90 5.45 -12.67
C ALA A 189 -12.95 5.21 -13.87
N PRO A 190 -11.86 5.98 -14.01
CA PRO A 190 -10.82 5.70 -15.00
C PRO A 190 -10.25 4.29 -14.82
N ALA A 191 -10.21 3.53 -15.91
CA ALA A 191 -9.64 2.18 -15.92
C ALA A 191 -8.26 2.17 -16.58
N TYR A 192 -7.31 1.44 -15.99
CA TYR A 192 -6.04 1.15 -16.64
C TYR A 192 -6.20 0.01 -17.64
N VAL A 193 -6.00 0.30 -18.93
CA VAL A 193 -6.06 -0.69 -20.00
C VAL A 193 -4.68 -1.34 -20.16
N TRP A 194 -4.58 -2.64 -19.88
CA TRP A 194 -3.33 -3.40 -19.94
C TRP A 194 -2.75 -3.45 -21.37
N PRO A 195 -1.42 -3.53 -21.52
CA PRO A 195 -0.78 -3.73 -22.82
C PRO A 195 -1.15 -5.07 -23.44
N GLY A 196 -0.84 -5.23 -24.73
CA GLY A 196 -1.15 -6.45 -25.50
C GLY A 196 -2.46 -6.39 -26.28
N GLY A 197 -2.89 -7.55 -26.77
CA GLY A 197 -4.11 -7.70 -27.54
C GLY A 197 -5.37 -7.80 -26.66
N GLY A 198 -6.50 -7.39 -27.20
CA GLY A 198 -7.78 -7.36 -26.47
C GLY A 198 -7.92 -6.16 -25.54
N ILE A 199 -8.90 -6.23 -24.65
CA ILE A 199 -9.22 -5.16 -23.69
C ILE A 199 -9.23 -5.81 -22.32
N THR A 200 -8.12 -5.70 -21.58
CA THR A 200 -8.06 -6.06 -20.16
C THR A 200 -7.97 -4.77 -19.37
N VAL A 201 -8.90 -4.58 -18.44
CA VAL A 201 -8.99 -3.39 -17.61
C VAL A 201 -8.67 -3.73 -16.16
N MET A 202 -8.00 -2.80 -15.48
CA MET A 202 -7.84 -2.78 -14.04
C MET A 202 -8.43 -1.48 -13.50
N VAL A 203 -9.30 -1.56 -12.49
CA VAL A 203 -9.92 -0.38 -11.88
C VAL A 203 -9.95 -0.51 -10.37
N ASP A 204 -9.75 0.62 -9.69
CA ASP A 204 -9.94 0.77 -8.26
C ASP A 204 -11.43 0.86 -7.93
N VAL A 205 -11.95 -0.17 -7.25
CA VAL A 205 -13.37 -0.29 -6.90
C VAL A 205 -13.80 0.81 -5.93
N THR A 206 -12.87 1.37 -5.13
CA THR A 206 -13.18 2.46 -4.19
C THR A 206 -13.57 3.76 -4.91
N ARG A 207 -13.26 3.86 -6.21
CA ARG A 207 -13.59 4.99 -7.08
C ARG A 207 -14.89 4.77 -7.88
N MET A 208 -15.61 3.70 -7.62
CA MET A 208 -16.85 3.36 -8.32
C MET A 208 -18.05 3.55 -7.38
N PRO A 209 -19.26 3.81 -7.92
CA PRO A 209 -20.47 3.79 -7.13
C PRO A 209 -20.65 2.46 -6.38
N VAL A 210 -21.25 2.52 -5.19
CA VAL A 210 -21.60 1.31 -4.43
C VAL A 210 -22.58 0.45 -5.24
N ASN A 211 -22.38 -0.86 -5.24
CA ASN A 211 -23.18 -1.85 -5.98
C ASN A 211 -23.14 -1.68 -7.52
N SER A 212 -21.98 -1.30 -8.07
CA SER A 212 -21.80 -1.15 -9.52
C SER A 212 -21.64 -2.47 -10.29
N PHE A 213 -21.36 -3.58 -9.61
CA PHE A 213 -21.21 -4.90 -10.23
C PHE A 213 -22.49 -5.73 -10.08
N GLY A 214 -22.77 -6.55 -11.10
CA GLY A 214 -23.82 -7.56 -11.06
C GLY A 214 -23.27 -8.98 -11.22
N SER A 215 -24.13 -9.97 -11.04
CA SER A 215 -23.85 -11.37 -11.36
C SER A 215 -25.04 -11.99 -12.07
N VAL A 216 -24.77 -13.01 -12.89
CA VAL A 216 -25.81 -13.81 -13.55
C VAL A 216 -25.75 -15.27 -13.05
N PRO A 217 -26.81 -16.09 -13.26
CA PRO A 217 -26.86 -17.47 -12.75
C PRO A 217 -25.75 -18.38 -13.28
N THR A 218 -25.32 -18.15 -14.53
CA THR A 218 -24.05 -18.69 -15.01
C THR A 218 -22.94 -17.91 -14.31
N PRO A 219 -21.94 -18.54 -13.66
CA PRO A 219 -20.95 -17.85 -12.83
C PRO A 219 -20.10 -16.85 -13.65
N ALA A 220 -20.65 -15.66 -13.85
CA ALA A 220 -20.12 -14.58 -14.66
C ALA A 220 -20.49 -13.25 -14.02
N ILE A 221 -19.52 -12.35 -14.00
CA ILE A 221 -19.64 -11.00 -13.45
C ILE A 221 -20.13 -10.06 -14.55
N VAL A 222 -21.11 -9.23 -14.22
CA VAL A 222 -21.50 -8.08 -15.02
C VAL A 222 -20.72 -6.88 -14.52
N ALA A 223 -19.66 -6.52 -15.24
CA ALA A 223 -18.84 -5.35 -14.94
C ALA A 223 -19.36 -4.12 -15.71
N PRO A 224 -19.43 -2.94 -15.08
CA PRO A 224 -19.98 -1.72 -15.68
C PRO A 224 -18.95 -1.02 -16.58
N ILE A 225 -18.42 -1.74 -17.59
CA ILE A 225 -17.42 -1.21 -18.52
C ILE A 225 -18.11 -0.26 -19.51
N GLU A 226 -17.53 0.93 -19.66
CA GLU A 226 -18.04 2.00 -20.51
C GLU A 226 -17.00 2.38 -21.57
N PHE A 227 -17.45 2.60 -22.80
CA PHE A 227 -16.63 3.11 -23.89
C PHE A 227 -17.14 4.48 -24.31
N THR A 228 -16.35 5.52 -24.07
CA THR A 228 -16.72 6.89 -24.41
C THR A 228 -15.83 7.39 -25.54
N MET A 229 -16.45 7.90 -26.61
CA MET A 229 -15.74 8.38 -27.80
C MET A 229 -16.60 9.37 -28.59
N ARG A 230 -16.01 10.03 -29.58
CA ARG A 230 -16.78 10.88 -30.51
C ARG A 230 -17.66 10.01 -31.42
N ARG A 231 -18.80 10.55 -31.85
CA ARG A 231 -19.78 9.85 -32.70
C ARG A 231 -19.19 9.43 -34.06
N ASP A 232 -18.35 10.26 -34.67
CA ASP A 232 -17.69 9.95 -35.94
C ASP A 232 -16.65 8.84 -35.80
N VAL A 233 -15.90 8.82 -34.69
CA VAL A 233 -15.03 7.68 -34.33
C VAL A 233 -15.87 6.42 -34.19
N TYR A 234 -16.99 6.46 -33.45
CA TYR A 234 -17.90 5.33 -33.28
C TYR A 234 -18.45 4.78 -34.62
N ALA A 235 -18.79 5.67 -35.56
CA ALA A 235 -19.22 5.27 -36.90
C ALA A 235 -18.07 4.62 -37.69
N ALA A 236 -16.86 5.19 -37.65
CA ALA A 236 -15.71 4.72 -38.42
C ALA A 236 -15.23 3.30 -38.01
N LEU A 237 -15.46 2.89 -36.76
CA LEU A 237 -15.18 1.55 -36.26
C LEU A 237 -16.32 0.54 -36.49
N GLY A 238 -17.37 0.91 -37.25
CA GLY A 238 -18.52 0.05 -37.51
C GLY A 238 -19.42 -0.10 -36.30
N GLY A 239 -19.60 0.98 -35.53
CA GLY A 239 -20.56 1.03 -34.44
C GLY A 239 -22.01 0.94 -34.93
N HIS A 240 -22.90 0.49 -34.05
CA HIS A 240 -24.35 0.37 -34.30
C HIS A 240 -25.03 1.76 -34.28
N VAL A 241 -24.70 2.64 -35.23
CA VAL A 241 -25.10 4.06 -35.25
C VAL A 241 -26.63 4.24 -35.17
N ASP A 242 -27.39 3.35 -35.79
CA ASP A 242 -28.86 3.38 -35.78
C ASP A 242 -29.48 3.11 -34.39
N ARG A 243 -28.67 2.63 -33.44
CA ARG A 243 -29.09 2.39 -32.04
C ARG A 243 -28.68 3.51 -31.09
N VAL A 244 -27.98 4.55 -31.56
CA VAL A 244 -27.57 5.68 -30.73
C VAL A 244 -28.78 6.51 -30.34
N ARG A 245 -28.91 6.79 -29.04
CA ARG A 245 -29.98 7.62 -28.46
C ARG A 245 -29.38 8.80 -27.70
N PRO A 246 -30.06 9.96 -27.65
CA PRO A 246 -29.75 11.03 -26.71
C PRO A 246 -29.81 10.51 -25.26
N VAL A 247 -28.96 11.05 -24.39
CA VAL A 247 -28.92 10.62 -22.98
C VAL A 247 -30.20 11.03 -22.24
N GLU A 248 -30.80 12.15 -22.64
CA GLU A 248 -32.05 12.68 -22.10
C GLU A 248 -33.20 11.67 -22.29
N ASP A 249 -33.26 11.05 -23.48
CA ASP A 249 -34.26 10.02 -23.78
C ASP A 249 -34.06 8.77 -22.93
N VAL A 250 -32.80 8.35 -22.71
CA VAL A 250 -32.48 7.18 -21.87
C VAL A 250 -32.88 7.44 -20.42
N VAL A 251 -32.55 8.63 -19.89
CA VAL A 251 -32.94 9.04 -18.53
C VAL A 251 -34.47 9.13 -18.40
N ALA A 252 -35.18 9.56 -19.44
CA ALA A 252 -36.64 9.66 -19.40
C ALA A 252 -37.37 8.31 -19.49
N THR A 253 -36.81 7.30 -20.19
CA THR A 253 -37.53 6.04 -20.46
C THR A 253 -37.03 4.82 -19.68
N GLU A 254 -35.76 4.81 -19.28
CA GLU A 254 -35.15 3.64 -18.63
C GLU A 254 -35.12 3.78 -17.10
N ARG A 255 -35.16 2.64 -16.41
CA ARG A 255 -34.90 2.61 -14.96
C ARG A 255 -33.43 2.94 -14.72
N HIS A 256 -33.18 4.02 -13.99
CA HIS A 256 -31.83 4.48 -13.69
C HIS A 256 -31.73 4.97 -12.25
N ARG A 257 -30.48 5.11 -11.79
CA ARG A 257 -30.13 5.77 -10.53
C ARG A 257 -29.09 6.83 -10.85
N ILE A 258 -29.37 8.08 -10.48
CA ILE A 258 -28.38 9.16 -10.59
C ILE A 258 -27.47 9.11 -9.38
N VAL A 259 -26.17 9.12 -9.62
CA VAL A 259 -25.12 9.16 -8.60
C VAL A 259 -24.21 10.33 -8.95
N ASP A 260 -23.85 11.12 -7.95
CA ASP A 260 -22.92 12.23 -8.14
C ASP A 260 -21.55 11.71 -8.58
N ALA A 261 -20.92 12.45 -9.50
CA ALA A 261 -19.57 12.15 -9.92
C ALA A 261 -18.61 12.31 -8.72
N LEU A 262 -17.72 11.34 -8.53
CA LEU A 262 -16.65 11.49 -7.55
C LEU A 262 -15.70 12.59 -8.04
N PRO A 263 -15.40 13.62 -7.23
CA PRO A 263 -14.55 14.74 -7.66
C PRO A 263 -13.15 14.32 -8.14
N VAL A 264 -12.64 13.18 -7.64
CA VAL A 264 -11.35 12.61 -8.03
C VAL A 264 -11.38 11.91 -9.39
N ASN A 265 -12.56 11.59 -9.92
CA ASN A 265 -12.71 10.98 -11.22
C ASN A 265 -12.83 12.08 -12.28
N PRO A 266 -11.88 12.19 -13.22
CA PRO A 266 -12.00 13.12 -14.34
C PRO A 266 -13.17 12.71 -15.23
N TRP A 267 -13.84 13.70 -15.82
CA TRP A 267 -14.83 13.41 -16.86
C TRP A 267 -14.13 12.73 -18.06
N PRO A 268 -14.68 11.63 -18.61
CA PRO A 268 -13.99 10.86 -19.65
C PRO A 268 -13.71 11.63 -20.94
N LEU A 269 -14.37 12.77 -21.17
CA LEU A 269 -14.12 13.65 -22.32
C LEU A 269 -13.46 14.98 -21.95
N ALA A 270 -13.18 15.22 -20.67
CA ALA A 270 -12.36 16.36 -20.29
C ALA A 270 -10.92 16.06 -20.74
N GLY A 271 -10.36 16.92 -21.59
CA GLY A 271 -8.98 16.79 -22.04
C GLY A 271 -8.03 16.69 -20.83
N VAL A 272 -6.97 15.91 -20.97
CA VAL A 272 -5.93 15.82 -19.94
C VAL A 272 -5.35 17.21 -19.73
N PRO A 273 -5.32 17.76 -18.50
CA PRO A 273 -4.61 19.00 -18.23
C PRO A 273 -3.14 18.84 -18.68
N GLY A 274 -2.74 19.56 -19.74
CA GLY A 274 -1.37 19.54 -20.26
C GLY A 274 -1.16 18.76 -21.57
N SER A 275 -2.15 18.07 -22.12
CA SER A 275 -2.04 17.53 -23.49
C SER A 275 -2.23 18.66 -24.51
N ARG A 276 -1.13 19.28 -24.95
CA ARG A 276 -1.15 20.04 -26.20
C ARG A 276 -1.52 19.06 -27.32
N ALA A 277 -2.62 19.35 -28.03
CA ALA A 277 -2.90 18.72 -29.30
C ALA A 277 -1.63 18.81 -30.17
N ARG A 278 -1.13 17.67 -30.62
CA ARG A 278 -0.21 17.60 -31.76
C ARG A 278 -1.03 17.53 -33.03
#